data_AF-A0A453CHD3-F1
#
_entry.id   AF-A0A453CHD3-F1
#
_cell.length_a   1.000
_cell.length_b   1.000
_cell.length_c   1.000
_cell.angle_alpha   90.00
_cell.angle_beta   90.00
_cell.angle_gamma   90.00
#
_symmetry.space_group_name_H-M   'P 1'
#
loop_
_entity.id
_entity.type
_entity.pdbx_description
1 polymer ?
#
loop_
_entity_poly.entity_id
_entity_poly.type
_entity_poly.pdbx_seq_one_letter_code
_entity_poly.pdbx_strand_id
1 'polypeptide(L)'
;KEGVLNGVEAIFAMHVDCQKPTGSIAAHAGPTHAAVCFYVVKIEGKTGNAETPHLNVDPVVAAAFTILALQQLTSREDDPLHSQVCSLLPILKLGILLIPHLQLLNSEVL
;
A
#
# COMPACT_ATOMS: atom_id res chain seq x y z
N LYS A 1 -9.09 16.27 -17.55
CA LYS A 1 -10.01 16.62 -16.45
C LYS A 1 -11.40 16.78 -17.05
N GLU A 2 -12.39 15.99 -16.62
CA GLU A 2 -13.73 15.93 -17.24
C GLU A 2 -14.69 17.04 -16.78
N GLY A 3 -14.28 17.93 -15.86
CA GLY A 3 -15.08 19.11 -15.47
C GLY A 3 -16.37 18.80 -14.71
N VAL A 4 -16.55 17.57 -14.25
CA VAL A 4 -17.78 17.06 -13.60
C VAL A 4 -18.15 17.83 -12.32
N LEU A 5 -17.19 18.49 -11.68
CA LEU A 5 -17.39 19.24 -10.43
C LEU A 5 -17.48 20.76 -10.64
N ASN A 6 -17.58 21.24 -11.88
CA ASN A 6 -17.66 22.67 -12.15
C ASN A 6 -19.01 23.25 -11.64
N GLY A 7 -18.95 24.25 -10.77
CA GLY A 7 -20.14 24.90 -10.20
C GLY A 7 -20.78 24.17 -9.02
N VAL A 8 -20.15 23.13 -8.49
CA VAL A 8 -20.63 22.41 -7.29
C VAL A 8 -20.21 23.15 -6.03
N GLU A 9 -21.18 23.47 -5.16
CA GLU A 9 -20.94 24.18 -3.89
C GLU A 9 -20.58 23.25 -2.73
N ALA A 10 -21.09 22.01 -2.74
CA ALA A 10 -20.82 21.00 -1.72
C ALA A 10 -20.98 19.57 -2.26
N ILE A 11 -20.23 18.62 -1.69
CA ILE A 11 -20.27 17.18 -2.04
C ILE A 11 -20.51 16.39 -0.75
N PHE A 12 -21.45 15.44 -0.82
CA PHE A 12 -21.74 14.50 0.26
C PHE A 12 -21.60 13.07 -0.23
N ALA A 13 -21.01 12.20 0.60
CA ALA A 13 -20.90 10.77 0.37
C ALA A 13 -21.20 10.03 1.67
N MET A 14 -21.75 8.82 1.56
CA MET A 14 -22.07 7.97 2.71
C MET A 14 -21.63 6.53 2.42
N HIS A 15 -21.08 5.87 3.44
CA HIS A 15 -20.72 4.46 3.42
C HIS A 15 -21.49 3.73 4.52
N VAL A 16 -21.99 2.54 4.23
CA VAL A 16 -22.66 1.71 5.25
C VAL A 16 -21.59 1.05 6.11
N ASP A 17 -21.66 1.27 7.43
CA ASP A 17 -20.76 0.65 8.40
C ASP A 17 -21.54 -0.34 9.27
N CYS A 18 -21.19 -1.62 9.17
CA CYS A 18 -21.84 -2.70 9.91
C CYS A 18 -21.47 -2.72 11.41
N GLN A 19 -20.46 -1.95 11.82
CA GLN A 19 -20.08 -1.79 13.22
C GLN A 19 -20.92 -0.73 13.94
N LYS A 20 -21.71 0.08 13.20
CA LYS A 20 -22.57 1.11 13.77
C LYS A 20 -24.00 0.60 13.97
N PRO A 21 -24.71 1.02 15.03
CA PRO A 21 -26.11 0.66 15.21
C PRO A 21 -26.96 1.11 14.02
N THR A 22 -27.86 0.24 13.57
CA THR A 22 -28.82 0.57 12.52
C THR A 22 -29.64 1.81 12.90
N GLY A 23 -29.77 2.76 11.97
CA GLY A 23 -30.48 4.02 12.19
C GLY A 23 -29.62 5.14 12.78
N SER A 24 -28.33 4.89 13.04
CA SER A 24 -27.38 5.94 13.42
C SER A 24 -26.61 6.48 12.21
N ILE A 25 -26.29 7.77 12.25
CA ILE A 25 -25.42 8.45 11.28
C ILE A 25 -24.29 9.09 12.08
N ALA A 26 -23.06 8.87 11.64
CA ALA A 26 -21.87 9.48 12.23
C ALA A 26 -21.14 10.30 11.16
N ALA A 27 -20.65 11.48 11.54
CA ALA A 27 -19.80 12.32 10.72
C ALA A 27 -18.70 12.91 11.60
N HIS A 28 -17.55 13.16 11.00
CA HIS A 28 -16.42 13.81 11.66
C HIS A 28 -15.87 14.90 10.75
N ALA A 29 -15.47 16.03 11.34
CA ALA A 29 -14.86 17.13 10.60
C ALA A 29 -13.36 16.84 10.41
N GLY A 30 -12.85 17.02 9.20
CA GLY A 30 -11.46 16.75 8.86
C GLY A 30 -11.26 15.42 8.12
N PRO A 31 -10.00 14.98 7.93
CA PRO A 31 -9.68 13.73 7.27
C PRO A 31 -10.24 12.52 8.03
N THR A 32 -11.03 11.69 7.35
CA THR A 32 -11.68 10.51 7.97
C THR A 32 -11.16 9.18 7.44
N HIS A 33 -10.51 9.19 6.28
CA HIS A 33 -10.02 7.99 5.60
C HIS A 33 -8.60 8.22 5.11
N ALA A 34 -7.84 7.15 4.99
CA ALA A 34 -6.48 7.22 4.51
C ALA A 34 -6.39 7.24 2.98
N ALA A 35 -5.35 7.86 2.46
CA ALA A 35 -5.00 7.75 1.05
C ALA A 35 -4.37 6.37 0.80
N VAL A 36 -4.69 5.76 -0.35
CA VAL A 36 -4.18 4.44 -0.74
C VAL A 36 -3.47 4.56 -2.09
N CYS A 37 -2.27 3.98 -2.16
CA CYS A 37 -1.49 3.87 -3.40
C CYS A 37 -1.14 2.40 -3.69
N PHE A 38 -1.09 2.07 -4.98
CA PHE A 38 -0.72 0.74 -5.48
C PHE A 38 0.52 0.82 -6.36
N TYR A 39 1.40 -0.19 -6.23
CA TYR A 39 2.60 -0.30 -7.05
C TYR A 39 2.84 -1.76 -7.47
N VAL A 40 3.64 -1.96 -8.51
CA VAL A 40 4.02 -3.28 -9.00
C VAL A 40 5.52 -3.31 -9.19
N VAL A 41 6.18 -4.31 -8.58
CA VAL A 41 7.63 -4.46 -8.65
C VAL A 41 7.97 -5.73 -9.42
N LYS A 42 8.76 -5.59 -10.48
CA LYS A 42 9.27 -6.74 -11.22
C LYS A 42 10.72 -6.99 -10.82
N ILE A 43 11.00 -8.16 -10.25
CA ILE A 43 12.34 -8.57 -9.84
C ILE A 43 12.81 -9.69 -10.77
N GLU A 44 13.69 -9.34 -11.70
CA GLU A 44 14.23 -10.28 -12.68
C GLU A 44 15.58 -10.83 -12.20
N GLY A 45 15.64 -12.16 -12.10
CA GLY A 45 16.87 -12.88 -11.84
C GLY A 45 17.52 -13.38 -13.12
N LYS A 46 18.72 -13.92 -12.99
CA LYS A 46 19.44 -14.60 -14.07
C LYS A 46 19.62 -16.05 -13.66
N THR A 47 18.94 -16.96 -14.34
CA THR A 47 19.14 -18.40 -14.11
C THR A 47 20.11 -18.95 -15.14
N GLY A 48 21.03 -19.79 -14.68
CA GLY A 48 22.03 -20.50 -15.49
C GLY A 48 22.11 -21.95 -15.05
N ASN A 49 23.14 -22.67 -15.47
CA ASN A 49 23.28 -24.10 -15.17
C ASN A 49 23.31 -24.34 -13.65
N ALA A 50 22.68 -25.42 -13.21
CA ALA A 50 22.62 -25.81 -11.79
C ALA A 50 24.02 -26.07 -11.20
N GLU A 51 25.00 -26.38 -12.05
CA GLU A 51 26.41 -26.62 -11.70
C GLU A 51 27.22 -25.35 -11.44
N THR A 52 26.72 -24.17 -11.84
CA THR A 52 27.38 -22.86 -11.64
C THR A 52 26.47 -21.87 -10.91
N PRO A 53 26.02 -22.18 -9.67
CA PRO A 53 25.08 -21.33 -8.95
C PRO A 53 25.61 -19.92 -8.68
N HIS A 54 26.93 -19.73 -8.62
CA HIS A 54 27.58 -18.43 -8.45
C HIS A 54 27.45 -17.49 -9.67
N LEU A 55 27.06 -18.01 -10.83
CA LEU A 55 26.74 -17.21 -12.03
C LEU A 55 25.25 -16.87 -12.11
N ASN A 56 24.44 -17.43 -11.21
CA ASN A 56 23.00 -17.22 -11.14
C ASN A 56 22.68 -16.05 -10.21
N VAL A 57 21.70 -15.25 -10.57
CA VAL A 57 21.10 -14.21 -9.74
C VAL A 57 19.72 -14.71 -9.33
N ASP A 58 19.58 -15.03 -8.05
CA ASP A 58 18.34 -15.57 -7.49
C ASP A 58 17.33 -14.43 -7.22
N PRO A 59 16.21 -14.37 -7.97
CA PRO A 59 15.20 -13.35 -7.75
C PRO A 59 14.43 -13.54 -6.43
N VAL A 60 14.41 -14.74 -5.86
CA VAL A 60 13.72 -15.03 -4.60
C VAL A 60 14.45 -14.36 -3.44
N VAL A 61 15.77 -14.48 -3.38
CA VAL A 61 16.59 -13.83 -2.35
C VAL A 61 16.49 -12.30 -2.48
N ALA A 62 16.56 -11.77 -3.70
CA ALA A 62 16.40 -10.33 -3.95
C ALA A 62 15.01 -9.83 -3.52
N ALA A 63 13.95 -10.61 -3.78
CA ALA A 63 12.59 -10.30 -3.36
C ALA A 63 12.45 -10.26 -1.83
N ALA A 64 13.04 -11.24 -1.13
CA ALA A 64 12.99 -11.29 0.34
C ALA A 64 13.65 -10.06 0.98
N PHE A 65 14.83 -9.66 0.51
CA PHE A 65 15.49 -8.45 1.02
C PHE A 65 14.71 -7.18 0.69
N THR A 66 14.10 -7.11 -0.49
CA THR A 66 13.25 -5.98 -0.88
C THR A 66 12.05 -5.86 0.05
N ILE A 67 11.37 -6.98 0.34
CA ILE A 67 10.25 -7.04 1.29
C ILE A 67 10.66 -6.51 2.67
N LEU A 68 11.81 -6.97 3.20
CA LEU A 68 12.31 -6.53 4.49
C LEU A 68 12.64 -5.03 4.50
N ALA A 69 13.29 -4.53 3.46
CA ALA A 69 13.61 -3.11 3.33
C ALA A 69 12.35 -2.24 3.25
N LEU A 70 11.31 -2.68 2.54
CA LEU A 70 10.04 -1.96 2.46
C LEU A 70 9.32 -1.89 3.81
N GLN A 71 9.39 -2.96 4.61
CA GLN A 71 8.83 -2.95 5.97
C GLN A 71 9.56 -1.97 6.89
N GLN A 72 10.86 -1.73 6.67
CA GLN A 72 11.63 -0.77 7.46
C GLN A 72 11.19 0.68 7.22
N LEU A 73 10.74 1.03 6.01
CA LEU A 73 10.25 2.38 5.71
C LEU A 73 9.11 2.77 6.67
N THR A 74 8.08 1.94 6.78
CA THR A 74 6.95 2.20 7.70
C THR A 74 7.36 2.13 9.18
N SER A 75 8.34 1.30 9.53
CA SER A 75 8.72 1.11 10.94
C SER A 75 9.75 2.12 11.46
N ARG A 76 10.55 2.76 10.59
CA ARG A 76 11.75 3.50 11.01
C ARG A 76 11.94 4.85 10.35
N GLU A 77 11.38 5.06 9.15
CA GLU A 77 11.59 6.29 8.37
C GLU A 77 10.40 7.24 8.44
N ASP A 78 9.28 6.83 9.05
CA ASP A 78 8.09 7.66 9.24
C ASP A 78 7.83 7.97 10.71
N ASP A 79 7.09 9.06 10.95
CA ASP A 79 6.67 9.45 12.30
C ASP A 79 5.76 8.36 12.88
N PRO A 80 6.06 7.81 14.08
CA PRO A 80 5.21 6.80 14.72
C PRO A 80 3.78 7.29 15.03
N LEU A 81 3.52 8.60 15.00
CA LEU A 81 2.19 9.19 15.13
C LEU A 81 1.39 9.19 13.82
N HIS A 82 2.06 8.99 12.67
CA HIS A 82 1.39 8.79 11.40
C HIS A 82 0.95 7.33 11.27
N SER A 83 -0.35 7.10 11.03
CA SER A 83 -0.87 5.74 10.89
C SER A 83 -0.64 5.23 9.47
N GLN A 84 0.53 4.66 9.20
CA GLN A 84 0.83 4.09 7.89
C GLN A 84 0.76 2.56 7.89
N VAL A 85 0.25 2.00 6.79
CA VAL A 85 0.21 0.55 6.57
C VAL A 85 0.83 0.20 5.23
N CYS A 86 1.98 -0.46 5.27
CA CYS A 86 2.56 -1.13 4.10
C CYS A 86 2.16 -2.61 4.11
N SER A 87 1.33 -3.04 3.16
CA SER A 87 1.04 -4.47 2.96
C SER A 87 1.77 -4.98 1.73
N LEU A 88 2.15 -6.25 1.79
CA LEU A 88 2.86 -6.92 0.71
C LEU A 88 2.11 -8.22 0.41
N LEU A 89 1.52 -8.34 -0.77
CA LEU A 89 0.82 -9.57 -1.20
C LEU A 89 1.66 -10.29 -2.26
N PRO A 90 2.48 -11.28 -1.88
CA PRO A 90 3.35 -11.94 -2.84
C PRO A 90 2.54 -12.77 -3.84
N ILE A 91 2.48 -12.33 -5.09
CA ILE A 91 2.01 -13.17 -6.19
C ILE A 91 3.25 -13.83 -6.79
N LEU A 92 3.55 -15.08 -6.41
CA LEU A 92 4.64 -15.84 -7.02
C LEU A 92 4.19 -16.34 -8.40
N LYS A 93 4.38 -15.52 -9.43
CA LYS A 93 4.36 -15.96 -10.84
C LYS A 93 5.79 -15.81 -11.33
N LEU A 94 6.44 -16.89 -11.79
CA LEU A 94 7.82 -16.95 -12.31
C LEU A 94 8.45 -15.54 -12.52
N GLY A 95 9.13 -15.00 -11.50
CA GLY A 95 9.91 -13.74 -11.60
C GLY A 95 9.16 -12.40 -11.51
N ILE A 96 7.94 -12.32 -10.97
CA ILE A 96 7.23 -11.04 -10.75
C ILE A 96 6.68 -11.02 -9.32
N LEU A 97 6.90 -9.93 -8.56
CA LEU A 97 6.34 -9.76 -7.21
C LEU A 97 5.36 -8.57 -7.22
N LEU A 98 4.05 -8.86 -7.24
CA LEU A 98 3.04 -7.83 -7.06
C LEU A 98 3.06 -7.35 -5.60
N ILE A 99 2.95 -6.05 -5.33
CA ILE A 99 2.92 -5.52 -3.96
C ILE A 99 1.82 -4.45 -3.85
N PRO A 100 0.63 -4.80 -3.35
CA PRO A 100 -0.41 -3.83 -3.07
C PRO A 100 -0.27 -3.35 -1.63
N HIS A 101 -0.24 -2.02 -1.46
CA HIS A 101 -0.71 -1.24 -0.31
C HIS A 101 0.39 -0.42 0.38
N LEU A 102 0.40 0.89 0.11
CA LEU A 102 0.89 1.89 1.05
C LEU A 102 -0.30 2.78 1.40
N GLN A 103 -0.70 2.77 2.67
CA GLN A 103 -1.75 3.63 3.19
C GLN A 103 -1.09 4.79 3.95
N LEU A 104 -1.25 6.00 3.44
CA LEU A 104 -0.80 7.24 4.08
C LEU A 104 -1.99 7.84 4.83
N LEU A 105 -1.97 7.77 6.16
CA LEU A 105 -2.99 8.38 7.02
C LEU A 105 -2.37 9.64 7.63
N ASN A 106 -2.65 10.79 7.04
CA ASN A 106 -2.38 12.07 7.67
C ASN A 106 -3.46 12.28 8.75
N SER A 107 -3.22 11.75 9.95
CA SER A 107 -3.96 12.16 11.14
C SER A 107 -3.21 13.34 11.77
N GLU A 108 -3.69 14.56 11.53
CA GLU A 108 -3.43 15.64 12.48
C GLU A 108 -4.12 15.27 13.79
N VAL A 109 -3.33 14.78 14.74
CA VAL A 109 -3.75 14.57 16.13
C VAL A 109 -3.66 15.94 16.83
N LEU A 110 -4.82 16.45 17.23
CA LEU A 110 -4.98 17.43 18.32
C LEU A 110 -6.00 16.86 19.31
#